data_AF-A0A1Y3BGN1-F1
#
_entry.id   AF-A0A1Y3BGN1-F1
#
_cell.length_a   1.000
_cell.length_b   1.000
_cell.length_c   1.000
_cell.angle_alpha   90.00
_cell.angle_beta   90.00
_cell.angle_gamma   90.00
#
_symmetry.space_group_name_H-M   'P 1'
#
loop_
_entity.id
_entity.type
_entity.pdbx_description
1 polymer ?
#
loop_
_entity_poly.entity_id
_entity_poly.type
_entity_poly.pdbx_seq_one_letter_code
_entity_poly.pdbx_strand_id
1 'polypeptide(L)'
;MDNNKNKMKKFKKQKNFKRKHDNDVQHDGDEPGGQVIETGENEQPVMTIENYDHDNPESLKNMTESNDRIFNPKRFKNVTNQSKRLIIILERANLEVVKNKQKFELLNTDDHQNLMKKFKKDPMFCRPDILHQCLLMLFDSPLNRAGLLQVYVHTEQNVLIEINPQTRVPRTFKRFAFLMVQLLHKLSVRATNSSDKLMRVIKNPITSHLPVGCHRIGTSYKCSNLIHPKELVPKDDQPLAIVIGSMAHGNVQVDYTEYDVSISQYPLSAALTCTKICSAFEEAWNIF
;
A
#
# COMPACT_ATOMS: atom_id res chain seq x y z
N MET A 1 -34.22 26.95 -62.01
CA MET A 1 -32.93 27.57 -61.72
C MET A 1 -31.93 26.45 -61.53
N ASP A 2 -31.13 26.25 -62.58
CA ASP A 2 -29.73 25.82 -62.64
C ASP A 2 -29.19 24.71 -61.72
N ASN A 3 -28.27 23.84 -62.13
CA ASN A 3 -27.83 23.32 -63.42
C ASN A 3 -26.84 22.19 -63.03
N ASN A 4 -27.07 20.99 -63.55
CA ASN A 4 -26.07 20.09 -64.12
C ASN A 4 -24.64 19.94 -63.53
N LYS A 5 -24.29 18.65 -63.39
CA LYS A 5 -23.15 17.94 -64.03
C LYS A 5 -21.84 17.69 -63.25
N ASN A 6 -21.69 16.40 -62.95
CA ASN A 6 -20.67 15.47 -63.48
C ASN A 6 -19.22 15.43 -62.93
N LYS A 7 -18.89 14.19 -62.55
CA LYS A 7 -17.74 13.34 -62.93
C LYS A 7 -16.34 13.60 -62.32
N MET A 8 -15.95 12.61 -61.49
CA MET A 8 -14.86 11.63 -61.72
C MET A 8 -13.54 12.14 -62.34
N LYS A 9 -12.42 12.04 -61.59
CA LYS A 9 -11.27 11.10 -61.83
C LYS A 9 -9.94 11.50 -61.11
N LYS A 10 -9.34 10.48 -60.46
CA LYS A 10 -7.92 10.01 -60.52
C LYS A 10 -6.72 10.78 -59.89
N PHE A 11 -6.07 10.06 -58.95
CA PHE A 11 -4.65 9.65 -58.82
C PHE A 11 -3.49 10.62 -58.41
N LYS A 12 -2.66 10.05 -57.48
CA LYS A 12 -1.17 10.07 -57.30
C LYS A 12 -0.48 11.10 -56.37
N LYS A 13 -0.03 10.56 -55.22
CA LYS A 13 1.33 10.43 -54.62
C LYS A 13 2.25 11.66 -54.35
N GLN A 14 3.00 11.50 -53.24
CA GLN A 14 4.32 12.09 -52.84
C GLN A 14 4.25 13.45 -52.08
N LYS A 15 5.01 13.78 -51.01
CA LYS A 15 6.42 13.49 -50.61
C LYS A 15 6.66 13.59 -49.08
N ASN A 16 7.79 12.97 -48.68
CA ASN A 16 8.51 13.04 -47.40
C ASN A 16 8.97 14.46 -46.99
N PHE A 17 9.13 14.68 -45.69
CA PHE A 17 10.05 15.70 -45.13
C PHE A 17 10.93 15.08 -44.04
N LYS A 18 12.20 14.84 -44.36
CA LYS A 18 13.33 14.75 -43.41
C LYS A 18 13.98 16.14 -43.36
N ARG A 19 14.36 16.63 -42.18
CA ARG A 19 15.30 17.75 -42.04
C ARG A 19 16.65 17.22 -41.53
N LYS A 20 17.70 17.69 -42.21
CA LYS A 20 19.13 17.53 -41.94
C LYS A 20 19.69 18.87 -41.45
N HIS A 21 20.76 18.80 -40.66
CA HIS A 21 22.04 19.56 -40.74
C HIS A 21 22.68 19.57 -39.34
N ASP A 22 23.99 19.51 -39.11
CA ASP A 22 25.19 19.02 -39.80
C ASP A 22 26.39 19.44 -38.90
N ASN A 23 27.58 18.91 -39.21
CA ASN A 23 28.95 19.37 -38.89
C ASN A 23 29.74 18.68 -37.75
N ASP A 24 30.57 17.73 -38.19
CA ASP A 24 32.06 17.71 -38.18
C ASP A 24 32.85 17.97 -36.88
N VAL A 25 33.82 17.07 -36.57
CA VAL A 25 35.29 17.26 -36.77
C VAL A 25 36.08 15.99 -36.33
N GLN A 26 37.30 15.88 -36.87
CA GLN A 26 38.25 14.77 -37.11
C GLN A 26 38.97 14.06 -35.93
N HIS A 27 39.65 12.98 -36.31
CA HIS A 27 40.54 12.02 -35.63
C HIS A 27 42.00 12.52 -35.48
N ASP A 28 42.75 12.03 -34.48
CA ASP A 28 44.07 11.34 -34.64
C ASP A 28 44.79 11.06 -33.29
N GLY A 29 45.35 9.84 -33.14
CA GLY A 29 46.72 9.59 -32.66
C GLY A 29 47.05 9.24 -31.18
N ASP A 30 47.33 7.95 -30.96
CA ASP A 30 48.41 7.31 -30.14
C ASP A 30 48.46 7.32 -28.58
N GLU A 31 48.52 6.08 -28.04
CA GLU A 31 48.85 5.58 -26.67
C GLU A 31 50.38 5.62 -26.36
N PRO A 32 50.93 5.32 -25.14
CA PRO A 32 50.42 4.44 -24.06
C PRO A 32 50.71 4.84 -22.58
N GLY A 33 50.06 4.16 -21.63
CA GLY A 33 50.43 4.18 -20.21
C GLY A 33 49.33 3.67 -19.28
N GLY A 34 49.22 2.35 -19.15
CA GLY A 34 48.06 1.68 -18.54
C GLY A 34 47.98 1.67 -17.01
N GLN A 35 46.76 1.38 -16.54
CA GLN A 35 46.53 0.48 -15.42
C GLN A 35 45.21 -0.26 -15.63
N VAL A 36 45.31 -1.59 -15.57
CA VAL A 36 44.24 -2.56 -15.78
C VAL A 36 43.22 -2.45 -14.64
N ILE A 37 41.95 -2.30 -14.98
CA ILE A 37 40.84 -2.64 -14.08
C ILE A 37 39.93 -3.59 -14.86
N GLU A 38 39.93 -4.86 -14.44
CA GLU A 38 39.02 -5.90 -14.93
C GLU A 38 37.56 -5.46 -14.69
N THR A 39 36.82 -5.17 -15.74
CA THR A 39 35.35 -5.11 -15.68
C THR A 39 34.84 -6.54 -15.71
N GLY A 40 34.57 -7.08 -14.53
CA GLY A 40 33.87 -8.35 -14.39
C GLY A 40 32.48 -8.26 -15.03
N GLU A 41 32.25 -9.14 -16.00
CA GLU A 41 30.92 -9.48 -16.51
C GLU A 41 30.03 -9.89 -15.34
N ASN A 42 29.02 -9.09 -15.03
CA ASN A 42 27.85 -9.50 -14.24
C ASN A 42 26.68 -8.55 -14.51
N GLU A 43 26.31 -8.40 -15.79
CA GLU A 43 24.94 -8.03 -16.12
C GLU A 43 24.06 -9.26 -15.87
N GLN A 44 23.41 -9.31 -14.70
CA GLN A 44 22.39 -10.32 -14.44
C GLN A 44 21.19 -10.08 -15.36
N PRO A 45 20.63 -11.13 -15.98
CA PRO A 45 19.60 -10.97 -16.99
C PRO A 45 18.31 -10.45 -16.38
N VAL A 46 17.76 -9.40 -17.01
CA VAL A 46 16.40 -8.94 -16.78
C VAL A 46 15.45 -10.05 -17.22
N MET A 47 14.89 -10.79 -16.25
CA MET A 47 13.86 -11.79 -16.50
C MET A 47 12.60 -11.11 -17.05
N THR A 48 12.26 -11.43 -18.29
CA THR A 48 11.03 -11.00 -18.96
C THR A 48 9.79 -11.56 -18.25
N ILE A 49 8.71 -10.79 -18.35
CA ILE A 49 7.44 -10.91 -17.60
C ILE A 49 6.65 -12.22 -17.86
N GLU A 50 7.16 -13.14 -18.69
CA GLU A 50 6.34 -14.22 -19.26
C GLU A 50 6.25 -15.52 -18.45
N ASN A 51 7.02 -15.70 -17.37
CA ASN A 51 7.01 -16.95 -16.59
C ASN A 51 6.47 -16.79 -15.16
N TYR A 52 5.43 -15.98 -14.95
CA TYR A 52 4.75 -15.88 -13.65
C TYR A 52 3.53 -16.81 -13.61
N ASP A 53 3.71 -17.97 -12.99
CA ASP A 53 2.63 -18.92 -12.74
C ASP A 53 1.76 -18.45 -11.57
N HIS A 54 0.54 -18.04 -11.89
CA HIS A 54 -0.42 -17.53 -10.92
C HIS A 54 -0.97 -18.62 -9.98
N ASP A 55 -0.77 -19.90 -10.32
CA ASP A 55 -1.29 -21.03 -9.57
C ASP A 55 -0.24 -21.63 -8.60
N ASN A 56 1.01 -21.12 -8.62
CA ASN A 56 2.08 -21.59 -7.74
C ASN A 56 2.36 -20.62 -6.57
N PRO A 57 1.88 -20.91 -5.33
CA PRO A 57 2.15 -20.11 -4.14
C PRO A 57 3.63 -20.14 -3.69
N GLU A 58 4.48 -21.00 -4.28
CA GLU A 58 5.92 -21.04 -3.98
C GLU A 58 6.75 -19.99 -4.73
N SER A 59 6.17 -19.27 -5.69
CA SER A 59 6.86 -18.19 -6.41
C SER A 59 7.26 -17.00 -5.52
N LEU A 60 6.74 -16.94 -4.28
CA LEU A 60 7.20 -16.02 -3.23
C LEU A 60 8.44 -16.49 -2.46
N LYS A 61 8.90 -17.74 -2.62
CA LYS A 61 10.03 -18.30 -1.84
C LYS A 61 11.35 -17.54 -2.05
N ASN A 62 11.50 -16.83 -3.17
CA ASN A 62 12.72 -16.08 -3.47
C ASN A 62 12.73 -14.66 -2.89
N MET A 63 11.74 -14.30 -2.06
CA MET A 63 11.70 -13.02 -1.37
C MET A 63 12.18 -13.17 0.07
N THR A 64 13.50 -13.12 0.29
CA THR A 64 14.19 -12.37 1.37
C THR A 64 15.62 -12.88 1.54
N GLU A 65 16.57 -12.20 0.92
CA GLU A 65 17.92 -12.11 1.46
C GLU A 65 18.26 -10.62 1.56
N SER A 66 17.87 -10.00 2.69
CA SER A 66 18.47 -8.74 3.12
C SER A 66 19.00 -8.96 4.53
N ASN A 67 20.31 -8.76 4.72
CA ASN A 67 21.06 -8.91 5.97
C ASN A 67 20.75 -7.82 7.01
N ASP A 68 19.52 -7.30 7.02
CA ASP A 68 19.09 -6.33 8.02
C ASP A 68 18.96 -7.05 9.36
N ARG A 69 19.60 -6.50 10.41
CA ARG A 69 19.49 -6.99 11.79
C ARG A 69 18.01 -7.22 12.12
N ILE A 70 17.63 -8.49 12.29
CA ILE A 70 16.23 -8.89 12.52
C ILE A 70 15.84 -8.44 13.93
N PHE A 71 15.24 -7.25 14.04
CA PHE A 71 14.55 -6.86 15.25
C PHE A 71 13.21 -7.60 15.30
N ASN A 72 12.94 -8.28 16.41
CA ASN A 72 11.78 -9.14 16.57
C ASN A 72 10.76 -8.43 17.49
N PRO A 73 9.94 -7.50 16.99
CA PRO A 73 8.98 -6.78 17.83
C PRO A 73 8.07 -7.79 18.53
N LYS A 74 7.92 -7.64 19.86
CA LYS A 74 7.13 -8.55 20.69
C LYS A 74 5.67 -8.45 20.27
N ARG A 75 5.05 -9.59 19.99
CA ARG A 75 3.60 -9.68 19.70
C ARG A 75 2.80 -9.26 20.94
N PHE A 76 1.88 -8.31 20.79
CA PHE A 76 0.90 -8.00 21.84
C PHE A 76 -0.07 -9.17 21.99
N LYS A 77 0.24 -10.12 22.88
CA LYS A 77 -0.50 -11.39 22.96
C LYS A 77 -1.85 -11.30 23.70
N ASN A 78 -2.14 -10.26 24.50
CA ASN A 78 -3.31 -10.25 25.37
C ASN A 78 -4.10 -8.93 25.39
N VAL A 79 -5.44 -9.04 25.39
CA VAL A 79 -6.43 -7.96 25.61
C VAL A 79 -6.32 -7.33 27.01
N THR A 80 -5.77 -8.06 27.98
CA THR A 80 -5.47 -7.57 29.34
C THR A 80 -4.18 -6.74 29.43
N ASN A 81 -3.43 -6.62 28.33
CA ASN A 81 -2.17 -5.87 28.32
C ASN A 81 -2.44 -4.39 28.03
N GLN A 82 -2.45 -3.59 29.08
CA GLN A 82 -2.50 -2.12 29.03
C GLN A 82 -1.17 -1.47 28.64
N SER A 83 -0.23 -2.23 28.06
CA SER A 83 1.04 -1.68 27.61
C SER A 83 0.83 -0.54 26.62
N LYS A 84 1.49 0.57 26.89
CA LYS A 84 1.78 1.68 25.99
C LYS A 84 1.98 1.20 24.56
N ARG A 85 1.09 1.63 23.67
CA ARG A 85 1.19 1.43 22.23
C ARG A 85 0.18 2.27 21.48
N LEU A 86 0.52 2.58 20.23
CA LEU A 86 -0.41 3.13 19.26
C LEU A 86 -1.09 1.98 18.52
N ILE A 87 -2.41 2.03 18.43
CA ILE A 87 -3.21 1.09 17.64
C ILE A 87 -3.81 1.87 16.48
N ILE A 88 -3.49 1.50 15.24
CA ILE A 88 -4.08 2.08 14.04
C ILE A 88 -5.13 1.13 13.49
N ILE A 89 -6.35 1.63 13.30
CA ILE A 89 -7.45 0.92 12.65
C ILE A 89 -7.69 1.59 11.30
N LEU A 90 -7.30 0.91 10.22
CA LEU A 90 -7.56 1.33 8.84
C LEU A 90 -8.97 0.89 8.46
N GLU A 91 -9.90 1.84 8.49
CA GLU A 91 -11.34 1.61 8.35
C GLU A 91 -11.78 1.77 6.90
N ARG A 92 -12.82 1.04 6.49
CA ARG A 92 -13.36 1.07 5.11
C ARG A 92 -12.32 0.78 4.01
N ALA A 93 -11.39 -0.15 4.28
CA ALA A 93 -10.42 -0.54 3.27
C ALA A 93 -11.08 -1.29 2.10
N ASN A 94 -10.76 -0.90 0.87
CA ASN A 94 -11.27 -1.58 -0.32
C ASN A 94 -10.44 -2.84 -0.62
N LEU A 95 -10.91 -4.00 -0.20
CA LEU A 95 -10.29 -5.30 -0.48
C LEU A 95 -11.33 -6.30 -0.99
N GLU A 96 -11.47 -6.38 -2.31
CA GLU A 96 -12.42 -7.30 -2.94
C GLU A 96 -11.73 -8.27 -3.88
N VAL A 97 -12.03 -9.56 -3.74
CA VAL A 97 -11.56 -10.57 -4.69
C VAL A 97 -12.58 -10.75 -5.79
N VAL A 98 -12.12 -10.66 -7.04
CA VAL A 98 -12.93 -10.94 -8.23
C VAL A 98 -12.34 -12.11 -9.02
N LYS A 99 -13.23 -12.87 -9.66
CA LYS A 99 -12.83 -13.93 -10.59
C LYS A 99 -12.66 -13.33 -11.98
N ASN A 100 -11.43 -13.32 -12.48
CA ASN A 100 -11.09 -12.92 -13.84
C ASN A 100 -10.65 -14.16 -14.64
N LYS A 101 -11.52 -14.64 -15.52
CA LYS A 101 -11.35 -15.91 -16.25
C LYS A 101 -11.15 -17.09 -15.28
N GLN A 102 -9.93 -17.63 -15.21
CA GLN A 102 -9.57 -18.75 -14.33
C GLN A 102 -8.84 -18.30 -13.05
N LYS A 103 -8.52 -17.01 -12.91
CA LYS A 103 -7.71 -16.49 -11.79
C LYS A 103 -8.55 -15.65 -10.83
N PHE A 104 -8.13 -15.64 -9.57
CA PHE A 104 -8.67 -14.73 -8.55
C PHE A 104 -7.72 -13.54 -8.39
N GLU A 105 -8.25 -12.34 -8.51
CA GLU A 105 -7.49 -11.09 -8.51
C GLU A 105 -8.12 -10.10 -7.54
N LEU A 106 -7.30 -9.19 -6.99
CA LEU A 106 -7.81 -8.11 -6.15
C LEU A 106 -8.34 -6.99 -7.05
N LEU A 107 -9.63 -6.67 -6.90
CA LEU A 107 -10.30 -5.65 -7.68
C LEU A 107 -9.61 -4.31 -7.51
N ASN A 108 -9.26 -3.69 -8.63
CA ASN A 108 -8.62 -2.37 -8.68
C ASN A 108 -9.06 -1.61 -9.94
N THR A 109 -8.98 -0.28 -9.88
CA THR A 109 -9.51 0.60 -10.93
C THR A 109 -8.75 0.52 -12.26
N ASP A 110 -7.48 0.13 -12.25
CA ASP A 110 -6.61 0.17 -13.43
C ASP A 110 -6.75 -1.11 -14.27
N ASP A 111 -6.67 -2.27 -13.63
CA ASP A 111 -6.64 -3.57 -14.32
C ASP A 111 -8.04 -4.11 -14.67
N HIS A 112 -9.09 -3.68 -13.96
CA HIS A 112 -10.38 -4.38 -13.95
C HIS A 112 -11.56 -3.56 -14.48
N GLN A 113 -11.31 -2.55 -15.34
CA GLN A 113 -12.35 -1.65 -15.86
C GLN A 113 -13.57 -2.38 -16.48
N ASN A 114 -13.31 -3.45 -17.24
CA ASN A 114 -14.38 -4.24 -17.88
C ASN A 114 -15.21 -5.02 -16.86
N LEU A 115 -14.57 -5.57 -15.81
CA LEU A 115 -15.27 -6.28 -14.75
C LEU A 115 -16.12 -5.31 -13.91
N MET A 116 -15.61 -4.12 -13.60
CA MET A 116 -16.37 -3.11 -12.87
C MET A 116 -17.62 -2.68 -13.64
N LYS A 117 -17.51 -2.45 -14.96
CA LYS A 117 -18.68 -2.18 -15.81
C LYS A 117 -19.71 -3.31 -15.77
N LYS A 118 -19.25 -4.57 -15.83
CA LYS A 118 -20.12 -5.76 -15.75
C LYS A 118 -20.86 -5.85 -14.41
N PHE A 119 -20.18 -5.59 -13.31
CA PHE A 119 -20.74 -5.65 -11.96
C PHE A 119 -21.36 -4.33 -11.48
N LYS A 120 -21.48 -3.32 -12.36
CA LYS A 120 -21.98 -1.98 -12.04
C LYS A 120 -21.28 -1.35 -10.83
N LYS A 121 -19.98 -1.59 -10.70
CA LYS A 121 -19.14 -0.98 -9.66
C LYS A 121 -18.55 0.31 -10.17
N ASP A 122 -18.50 1.29 -9.28
CA ASP A 122 -17.85 2.56 -9.55
C ASP A 122 -16.32 2.40 -9.41
N PRO A 123 -15.55 2.63 -10.49
CA PRO A 123 -14.08 2.58 -10.46
C PRO A 123 -13.46 3.46 -9.38
N MET A 124 -14.11 4.57 -9.04
CA MET A 124 -13.63 5.55 -8.05
C MET A 124 -13.42 4.93 -6.66
N PHE A 125 -14.14 3.86 -6.32
CA PHE A 125 -14.06 3.19 -5.02
C PHE A 125 -13.20 1.92 -5.03
N CYS A 126 -12.73 1.48 -6.20
CA CYS A 126 -11.92 0.26 -6.35
C CYS A 126 -10.42 0.58 -6.18
N ARG A 127 -10.05 1.04 -4.97
CA ARG A 127 -8.73 1.64 -4.66
C ARG A 127 -7.98 0.92 -3.53
N PRO A 128 -7.62 -0.37 -3.71
CA PRO A 128 -6.80 -1.11 -2.74
C PRO A 128 -5.38 -0.54 -2.56
N ASP A 129 -4.90 0.29 -3.48
CA ASP A 129 -3.60 0.98 -3.42
C ASP A 129 -3.50 1.94 -2.22
N ILE A 130 -4.63 2.52 -1.79
CA ILE A 130 -4.67 3.40 -0.61
C ILE A 130 -4.26 2.62 0.64
N LEU A 131 -4.84 1.43 0.84
CA LEU A 131 -4.46 0.54 1.94
C LEU A 131 -2.99 0.15 1.83
N HIS A 132 -2.55 -0.23 0.63
CA HIS A 132 -1.16 -0.62 0.39
C HIS A 132 -0.18 0.47 0.86
N GLN A 133 -0.39 1.72 0.45
CA GLN A 133 0.44 2.85 0.85
C GLN A 133 0.40 3.11 2.36
N CYS A 134 -0.78 3.02 2.99
CA CYS A 134 -0.91 3.16 4.44
C CYS A 134 -0.07 2.11 5.18
N LEU A 135 -0.17 0.84 4.77
CA LEU A 135 0.59 -0.25 5.37
C LEU A 135 2.09 -0.07 5.16
N LEU A 136 2.54 0.41 4.00
CA LEU A 136 3.96 0.73 3.81
C LEU A 136 4.44 1.81 4.80
N MET A 137 3.68 2.89 4.99
CA MET A 137 4.06 3.96 5.93
C MET A 137 4.05 3.49 7.39
N LEU A 138 3.05 2.71 7.78
CA LEU A 138 2.93 2.18 9.14
C LEU A 138 4.05 1.19 9.48
N PHE A 139 4.32 0.22 8.61
CA PHE A 139 5.26 -0.85 8.92
C PHE A 139 6.73 -0.44 8.78
N ASP A 140 7.02 0.62 8.03
CA ASP A 140 8.37 1.19 7.93
C ASP A 140 8.73 2.12 9.10
N SER A 141 7.73 2.61 9.83
CA SER A 141 7.91 3.56 10.92
C SER A 141 8.88 3.04 11.99
N PRO A 142 9.79 3.89 12.52
CA PRO A 142 10.53 3.61 13.75
C PRO A 142 9.63 3.11 14.88
N LEU A 143 8.40 3.61 14.98
CA LEU A 143 7.40 3.18 15.96
C LEU A 143 7.06 1.68 15.87
N ASN A 144 6.89 1.16 14.65
CA ASN A 144 6.67 -0.27 14.43
C ASN A 144 7.92 -1.08 14.80
N ARG A 145 9.10 -0.58 14.41
CA ARG A 145 10.38 -1.19 14.76
C ARG A 145 10.63 -1.20 16.26
N ALA A 146 10.16 -0.21 17.01
CA ALA A 146 10.21 -0.18 18.47
C ALA A 146 9.22 -1.16 19.13
N GLY A 147 8.33 -1.78 18.35
CA GLY A 147 7.32 -2.70 18.86
C GLY A 147 6.20 -2.00 19.62
N LEU A 148 5.91 -0.74 19.29
CA LEU A 148 4.88 0.10 19.93
C LEU A 148 3.71 0.43 18.99
N LEU A 149 3.66 -0.21 17.82
CA LEU A 149 2.57 -0.09 16.85
C LEU A 149 1.80 -1.41 16.72
N GLN A 150 0.48 -1.32 16.68
CA GLN A 150 -0.41 -2.41 16.32
C GLN A 150 -1.35 -1.94 15.21
N VAL A 151 -1.56 -2.76 14.17
CA VAL A 151 -2.37 -2.38 13.00
C VAL A 151 -3.49 -3.38 12.77
N TYR A 152 -4.70 -2.84 12.62
CA TYR A 152 -5.89 -3.55 12.16
C TYR A 152 -6.39 -2.94 10.86
N VAL A 153 -6.99 -3.76 10.01
CA VAL A 153 -7.66 -3.33 8.78
C VAL A 153 -9.09 -3.84 8.84
N HIS A 154 -10.05 -2.95 8.67
CA HIS A 154 -11.46 -3.28 8.54
C HIS A 154 -11.93 -2.90 7.14
N THR A 155 -12.43 -3.89 6.40
CA THR A 155 -12.78 -3.71 4.99
C THR A 155 -14.22 -3.23 4.80
N GLU A 156 -14.51 -2.67 3.62
CA GLU A 156 -15.89 -2.35 3.21
C GLU A 156 -16.81 -3.59 3.18
N GLN A 157 -16.27 -4.79 3.04
CA GLN A 157 -17.02 -6.05 3.15
C GLN A 157 -17.09 -6.60 4.58
N ASN A 158 -16.86 -5.78 5.61
CA ASN A 158 -16.95 -6.15 7.02
C ASN A 158 -15.99 -7.29 7.42
N VAL A 159 -14.80 -7.34 6.80
CA VAL A 159 -13.73 -8.28 7.16
C VAL A 159 -12.74 -7.56 8.05
N LEU A 160 -12.50 -8.08 9.25
CA LEU A 160 -11.50 -7.56 10.18
C LEU A 160 -10.21 -8.36 10.10
N ILE A 161 -9.09 -7.67 9.88
CA ILE A 161 -7.77 -8.26 9.70
C ILE A 161 -6.83 -7.70 10.77
N GLU A 162 -6.13 -8.58 11.47
CA GLU A 162 -4.99 -8.23 12.31
C GLU A 162 -3.69 -8.49 11.53
N ILE A 163 -2.78 -7.52 11.59
CA ILE A 163 -1.45 -7.63 10.98
C ILE A 163 -0.39 -7.65 12.08
N ASN A 164 0.44 -8.69 12.05
CA ASN A 164 1.56 -8.87 12.97
C ASN A 164 2.64 -7.81 12.67
N PRO A 165 3.19 -7.10 13.68
CA PRO A 165 4.26 -6.11 13.52
C PRO A 165 5.49 -6.58 12.71
N GLN A 166 5.75 -7.90 12.69
CA GLN A 166 6.86 -8.52 11.95
C GLN A 166 6.60 -8.65 10.43
N THR A 167 5.39 -8.33 9.98
CA THR A 167 4.99 -8.50 8.59
C THR A 167 5.74 -7.52 7.69
N ARG A 168 6.52 -8.06 6.75
CA ARG A 168 7.11 -7.28 5.65
C ARG A 168 6.08 -7.10 4.54
N VAL A 169 5.47 -5.92 4.46
CA VAL A 169 4.48 -5.59 3.43
C VAL A 169 5.19 -5.53 2.06
N PRO A 170 4.70 -6.24 1.02
CA PRO A 170 5.32 -6.19 -0.31
C PRO A 170 5.34 -4.76 -0.87
N ARG A 171 6.47 -4.33 -1.43
CA ARG A 171 6.64 -2.96 -1.95
C ARG A 171 5.92 -2.71 -3.28
N THR A 172 5.78 -3.74 -4.10
CA THR A 172 5.07 -3.63 -5.38
C THR A 172 3.60 -3.97 -5.18
N PHE A 173 2.72 -3.17 -5.78
CA PHE A 173 1.27 -3.34 -5.65
C PHE A 173 0.81 -4.73 -6.12
N LYS A 174 1.34 -5.24 -7.25
CA LYS A 174 0.99 -6.58 -7.78
C LYS A 174 1.24 -7.70 -6.75
N ARG A 175 2.35 -7.64 -6.00
CA ARG A 175 2.66 -8.64 -4.96
C ARG A 175 1.76 -8.46 -3.73
N PHE A 176 1.48 -7.21 -3.35
CA PHE A 176 0.52 -6.90 -2.30
C PHE A 176 -0.88 -7.44 -2.64
N ALA A 177 -1.36 -7.20 -3.86
CA ALA A 177 -2.65 -7.68 -4.33
C ALA A 177 -2.78 -9.20 -4.21
N PHE A 178 -1.76 -9.94 -4.66
CA PHE A 178 -1.72 -11.40 -4.52
C PHE A 178 -1.76 -11.86 -3.06
N LEU A 179 -0.97 -11.20 -2.19
CA LEU A 179 -0.97 -11.48 -0.76
C LEU A 179 -2.36 -11.28 -0.12
N MET A 180 -3.07 -10.21 -0.51
CA MET A 180 -4.43 -9.94 -0.02
C MET A 180 -5.44 -10.98 -0.52
N VAL A 181 -5.36 -11.40 -1.79
CA VAL A 181 -6.19 -12.50 -2.32
C VAL A 181 -5.96 -13.78 -1.52
N GLN A 182 -4.70 -14.12 -1.27
CA GLN A 182 -4.34 -15.28 -0.46
C GLN A 182 -4.89 -15.18 0.97
N LEU A 183 -4.76 -14.01 1.61
CA LEU A 183 -5.28 -13.76 2.95
C LEU A 183 -6.79 -13.95 3.01
N LEU A 184 -7.54 -13.39 2.06
CA LEU A 184 -9.00 -13.49 2.03
C LEU A 184 -9.48 -14.91 1.72
N HIS A 185 -8.76 -15.66 0.89
CA HIS A 185 -9.08 -17.06 0.62
C HIS A 185 -8.75 -18.01 1.78
N LYS A 186 -7.58 -17.84 2.40
CA LYS A 186 -7.06 -18.77 3.44
C LYS A 186 -7.33 -18.30 4.87
N LEU A 187 -7.92 -17.12 5.03
CA LEU A 187 -8.17 -16.42 6.31
C LEU A 187 -6.91 -16.12 7.15
N SER A 188 -5.73 -16.51 6.67
CA SER A 188 -4.44 -16.21 7.30
C SER A 188 -3.28 -16.38 6.33
N VAL A 189 -2.20 -15.64 6.58
CA VAL A 189 -0.91 -15.80 5.92
C VAL A 189 0.15 -16.08 6.99
N ARG A 190 1.01 -17.06 6.74
CA ARG A 190 2.09 -17.47 7.65
C ARG A 190 3.45 -17.09 7.11
N ALA A 191 4.43 -16.97 8.00
CA ALA A 191 5.82 -16.87 7.61
C ALA A 191 6.26 -18.13 6.84
N THR A 192 7.21 -17.98 5.93
CA THR A 192 7.78 -19.10 5.16
C THR A 192 8.56 -20.07 6.06
N ASN A 193 9.27 -19.52 7.04
CA ASN A 193 10.21 -20.27 7.88
C ASN A 193 9.69 -20.49 9.32
N SER A 194 8.45 -20.11 9.63
CA SER A 194 7.86 -20.34 10.95
C SER A 194 6.35 -20.57 10.88
N SER A 195 5.79 -21.12 11.95
CA SER A 195 4.34 -21.28 12.08
C SER A 195 3.59 -19.98 12.36
N ASP A 196 4.31 -18.86 12.50
CA ASP A 196 3.72 -17.58 12.89
C ASP A 196 2.77 -17.05 11.82
N LYS A 197 1.58 -16.65 12.26
CA LYS A 197 0.63 -15.93 11.41
C LYS A 197 1.06 -14.47 11.33
N LEU A 198 1.40 -14.03 10.12
CA LEU A 198 1.76 -12.65 9.81
C LEU A 198 0.50 -11.80 9.62
N MET A 199 -0.51 -12.34 8.94
CA MET A 199 -1.82 -11.71 8.79
C MET A 199 -2.91 -12.73 9.12
N ARG A 200 -3.99 -12.29 9.75
CA ARG A 200 -5.16 -13.15 9.98
C ARG A 200 -6.45 -12.37 9.96
N VAL A 201 -7.48 -12.98 9.37
CA VAL A 201 -8.86 -12.55 9.55
C VAL A 201 -9.28 -12.93 10.97
N ILE A 202 -9.89 -11.98 11.68
CA ILE A 202 -10.39 -12.12 13.04
C ILE A 202 -11.87 -11.77 13.09
N LYS A 203 -12.54 -12.15 14.18
CA LYS A 203 -13.98 -11.89 14.34
C LYS A 203 -14.25 -10.43 14.68
N ASN A 204 -15.31 -9.85 14.14
CA ASN A 204 -15.85 -8.59 14.62
C ASN A 204 -16.49 -8.74 16.01
N PRO A 205 -16.65 -7.63 16.78
CA PRO A 205 -16.21 -6.26 16.48
C PRO A 205 -14.75 -5.98 16.87
N ILE A 206 -14.15 -4.92 16.31
CA ILE A 206 -12.77 -4.49 16.64
C ILE A 206 -12.58 -4.21 18.13
N THR A 207 -13.61 -3.71 18.82
CA THR A 207 -13.58 -3.42 20.27
C THR A 207 -13.25 -4.64 21.13
N SER A 208 -13.52 -5.85 20.65
CA SER A 208 -13.17 -7.10 21.36
C SER A 208 -11.67 -7.43 21.35
N HIS A 209 -10.88 -6.72 20.55
CA HIS A 209 -9.44 -6.95 20.36
C HIS A 209 -8.59 -5.78 20.86
N LEU A 210 -9.22 -4.71 21.36
CA LEU A 210 -8.55 -3.55 21.94
C LEU A 210 -8.33 -3.76 23.44
N PRO A 211 -7.26 -3.20 24.03
CA PRO A 211 -7.05 -3.25 25.48
C PRO A 211 -8.18 -2.62 26.27
N VAL A 212 -8.37 -3.11 27.49
CA VAL A 212 -9.24 -2.47 28.47
C VAL A 212 -8.74 -1.05 28.77
N GLY A 213 -9.63 -0.05 28.68
CA GLY A 213 -9.30 1.36 28.89
C GLY A 213 -8.66 2.04 27.68
N CYS A 214 -8.59 1.37 26.52
CA CYS A 214 -8.06 1.98 25.31
C CYS A 214 -9.04 3.03 24.75
N HIS A 215 -8.63 4.30 24.81
CA HIS A 215 -9.33 5.39 24.16
C HIS A 215 -9.36 5.19 22.64
N ARG A 216 -10.45 5.58 22.00
CA ARG A 216 -10.64 5.41 20.54
C ARG A 216 -11.02 6.74 19.92
N ILE A 217 -10.14 7.27 19.07
CA ILE A 217 -10.32 8.57 18.43
C ILE A 217 -10.45 8.37 16.92
N GLY A 218 -11.47 8.98 16.32
CA GLY A 218 -11.61 9.02 14.86
C GLY A 218 -10.85 10.19 14.25
N THR A 219 -10.42 10.04 13.00
CA THR A 219 -9.81 11.15 12.24
C THR A 219 -10.72 11.56 11.10
N SER A 220 -10.98 12.87 11.00
CA SER A 220 -11.85 13.42 9.97
C SER A 220 -11.43 14.85 9.64
N TYR A 221 -11.19 15.12 8.35
CA TYR A 221 -10.92 16.47 7.85
C TYR A 221 -12.08 17.44 8.11
N LYS A 222 -13.33 16.94 8.13
CA LYS A 222 -14.53 17.75 8.37
C LYS A 222 -14.74 18.12 9.83
N CYS A 223 -13.95 17.54 10.76
CA CYS A 223 -14.08 17.85 12.17
C CYS A 223 -13.54 19.26 12.46
N SER A 224 -14.30 20.06 13.21
CA SER A 224 -13.89 21.40 13.64
C SER A 224 -12.80 21.39 14.71
N ASN A 225 -12.64 20.27 15.43
CA ASN A 225 -11.61 20.08 16.44
C ASN A 225 -10.25 19.83 15.78
N LEU A 226 -9.59 20.91 15.36
CA LEU A 226 -8.25 20.88 14.81
C LEU A 226 -7.21 20.84 15.94
N ILE A 227 -6.37 19.81 15.94
CA ILE A 227 -5.32 19.62 16.95
C ILE A 227 -3.96 19.34 16.32
N HIS A 228 -2.89 19.62 17.04
CA HIS A 228 -1.58 19.12 16.65
C HIS A 228 -1.50 17.60 16.93
N PRO A 229 -0.96 16.76 16.02
CA PRO A 229 -0.87 15.31 16.24
C PRO A 229 -0.20 14.89 17.56
N LYS A 230 0.76 15.68 18.06
CA LYS A 230 1.42 15.46 19.36
C LYS A 230 0.47 15.50 20.55
N GLU A 231 -0.63 16.24 20.45
CA GLU A 231 -1.66 16.35 21.49
C GLU A 231 -2.49 15.06 21.61
N LEU A 232 -2.46 14.18 20.60
CA LEU A 232 -3.08 12.86 20.68
C LEU A 232 -2.33 11.90 21.60
N VAL A 233 -1.04 12.14 21.86
CA VAL A 233 -0.21 11.19 22.60
C VAL A 233 -0.63 11.18 24.07
N PRO A 234 -1.06 10.04 24.63
CA PRO A 234 -1.42 9.93 26.04
C PRO A 234 -0.26 10.32 26.95
N LYS A 235 -0.59 11.03 28.05
CA LYS A 235 0.40 11.47 29.06
C LYS A 235 0.70 10.37 30.07
N ASP A 236 -0.31 9.57 30.39
CA ASP A 236 -0.21 8.30 31.05
C ASP A 236 0.06 7.22 30.01
N ASP A 237 0.88 6.22 30.29
CA ASP A 237 1.34 5.18 29.35
C ASP A 237 0.23 4.24 28.82
N GLN A 238 -1.03 4.71 28.77
CA GLN A 238 -2.19 4.03 28.25
C GLN A 238 -2.11 3.82 26.73
N PRO A 239 -2.70 2.73 26.22
CA PRO A 239 -2.82 2.50 24.79
C PRO A 239 -3.88 3.43 24.18
N LEU A 240 -3.61 3.92 22.97
CA LEU A 240 -4.56 4.72 22.20
C LEU A 240 -4.85 4.07 20.85
N ALA A 241 -6.12 3.97 20.49
CA ALA A 241 -6.57 3.57 19.17
C ALA A 241 -6.97 4.79 18.34
N ILE A 242 -6.40 4.92 17.14
CA ILE A 242 -6.76 5.94 16.17
C ILE A 242 -7.35 5.27 14.93
N VAL A 243 -8.52 5.76 14.52
CA VAL A 243 -9.22 5.28 13.33
C VAL A 243 -8.92 6.20 12.15
N ILE A 244 -8.43 5.63 11.05
CA ILE A 244 -8.08 6.34 9.82
C ILE A 244 -8.83 5.69 8.67
N GLY A 245 -9.52 6.49 7.85
CA GLY A 245 -10.20 5.98 6.66
C GLY A 245 -9.22 5.57 5.57
N SER A 246 -9.27 4.32 5.13
CA SER A 246 -8.45 3.74 4.06
C SER A 246 -9.25 3.55 2.77
N MET A 247 -10.00 4.61 2.40
CA MET A 247 -10.97 4.63 1.31
C MET A 247 -10.69 5.79 0.35
N ALA A 248 -11.18 5.70 -0.89
CA ALA A 248 -11.00 6.76 -1.88
C ALA A 248 -11.81 8.02 -1.53
N HIS A 249 -13.07 7.84 -1.17
CA HIS A 249 -14.01 8.92 -0.86
C HIS A 249 -14.98 8.47 0.23
N GLY A 250 -15.49 9.44 0.98
CA GLY A 250 -16.46 9.23 2.04
C GLY A 250 -15.95 9.74 3.38
N ASN A 251 -16.67 9.37 4.44
CA ASN A 251 -16.31 9.63 5.82
C ASN A 251 -16.27 8.30 6.58
N VAL A 252 -15.40 8.21 7.58
CA VAL A 252 -15.46 7.11 8.55
C VAL A 252 -16.55 7.45 9.55
N GLN A 253 -17.53 6.55 9.71
CA GLN A 253 -18.58 6.66 10.72
C GLN A 253 -18.66 5.32 11.42
N VAL A 254 -18.16 5.28 12.65
CA VAL A 254 -18.12 4.09 13.49
C VAL A 254 -18.69 4.41 14.86
N ASP A 255 -19.28 3.41 15.51
CA ASP A 255 -19.97 3.55 16.79
C ASP A 255 -19.03 3.43 18.00
N TYR A 256 -17.77 3.08 17.78
CA TYR A 256 -16.80 2.79 18.83
C TYR A 256 -15.77 3.89 19.08
N THR A 257 -15.78 4.98 18.29
CA THR A 257 -14.95 6.16 18.57
C THR A 257 -15.66 7.07 19.58
N GLU A 258 -14.88 7.70 20.44
CA GLU A 258 -15.38 8.61 21.48
C GLU A 258 -15.63 10.01 20.91
N TYR A 259 -14.75 10.45 20.02
CA TYR A 259 -14.85 11.69 19.26
C TYR A 259 -13.94 11.65 18.04
N ASP A 260 -14.16 12.59 17.12
CA ASP A 260 -13.30 12.80 15.95
C ASP A 260 -12.39 14.01 16.14
N VAL A 261 -11.23 13.98 15.48
CA VAL A 261 -10.29 15.11 15.40
C VAL A 261 -9.91 15.37 13.96
N SER A 262 -9.55 16.62 13.66
CA SER A 262 -8.79 16.98 12.47
C SER A 262 -7.33 17.23 12.85
N ILE A 263 -6.40 16.70 12.05
CA ILE A 263 -4.96 16.90 12.27
C ILE A 263 -4.32 17.84 11.24
N SER A 264 -5.12 18.43 10.37
CA SER A 264 -4.64 19.38 9.36
C SER A 264 -5.77 20.27 8.85
N GLN A 265 -5.42 21.51 8.50
CA GLN A 265 -6.31 22.43 7.79
C GLN A 265 -6.53 22.03 6.32
N TYR A 266 -5.78 21.03 5.83
CA TYR A 266 -5.88 20.52 4.46
C TYR A 266 -6.33 19.05 4.46
N PRO A 267 -7.09 18.61 3.45
CA PRO A 267 -7.40 17.19 3.30
C PRO A 267 -6.09 16.42 3.03
N LEU A 268 -5.87 15.36 3.82
CA LEU A 268 -4.68 14.52 3.72
C LEU A 268 -5.02 13.18 3.07
N SER A 269 -4.04 12.57 2.40
CA SER A 269 -4.14 11.15 2.08
C SER A 269 -4.10 10.31 3.37
N ALA A 270 -4.70 9.12 3.33
CA ALA A 270 -4.68 8.20 4.46
C ALA A 270 -3.24 7.81 4.85
N ALA A 271 -2.36 7.61 3.86
CA ALA A 271 -0.95 7.29 4.08
C ALA A 271 -0.20 8.44 4.79
N LEU A 272 -0.41 9.69 4.37
CA LEU A 272 0.20 10.85 5.01
C LEU A 272 -0.34 11.08 6.43
N THR A 273 -1.63 10.77 6.66
CA THR A 273 -2.24 10.77 8.00
C THR A 273 -1.54 9.74 8.90
N CYS A 274 -1.32 8.51 8.41
CA CYS A 274 -0.55 7.49 9.12
C CYS A 274 0.85 7.99 9.49
N THR A 275 1.58 8.57 8.52
CA THR A 275 2.93 9.09 8.74
C THR A 275 2.95 10.18 9.82
N LYS A 276 2.09 11.20 9.71
CA LYS A 276 2.04 12.31 10.68
C LYS A 276 1.75 11.85 12.10
N ILE A 277 0.84 10.89 12.24
CA ILE A 277 0.51 10.31 13.54
C ILE A 277 1.71 9.52 14.08
N CYS A 278 2.29 8.60 13.29
CA CYS A 278 3.46 7.83 13.74
C CYS A 278 4.60 8.76 14.17
N SER A 279 4.96 9.77 13.38
CA SER A 279 6.03 10.71 13.71
C SER A 279 5.77 11.48 15.00
N ALA A 280 4.53 11.89 15.26
CA ALA A 280 4.18 12.57 16.50
C ALA A 280 4.34 11.67 17.74
N PHE A 281 3.98 10.39 17.61
CA PHE A 281 4.18 9.39 18.65
C PHE A 281 5.66 9.06 18.85
N GLU A 282 6.44 8.96 17.76
CA GLU A 282 7.89 8.76 17.80
C GLU A 282 8.60 9.87 18.56
N GLU A 283 8.31 11.12 18.23
CA GLU A 283 8.86 12.29 18.93
C GLU A 283 8.47 12.31 20.40
N ALA A 284 7.19 12.07 20.71
CA ALA A 284 6.71 12.10 22.09
C ALA A 284 7.26 10.95 22.95
N TRP A 285 7.58 9.81 22.32
CA TRP A 285 8.12 8.63 22.99
C TRP A 285 9.64 8.48 22.85
N ASN A 286 10.33 9.49 22.29
CA ASN A 286 11.78 9.53 22.08
C ASN A 286 12.32 8.33 21.28
N ILE A 287 11.69 8.05 20.14
CA ILE A 287 12.06 6.97 19.21
C ILE A 287 12.69 7.62 17.96
N PHE A 288 13.94 7.26 17.65
CA PHE A 288 14.74 7.83 16.56
C PHE A 288 15.41 6.72 15.73
#